data_AF-A0A528KH14-F1
#
_entry.id   AF-A0A528KH14-F1
#
_cell.length_a   1.000
_cell.length_b   1.000
_cell.length_c   1.000
_cell.angle_alpha   90.00
_cell.angle_beta   90.00
_cell.angle_gamma   90.00
#
_symmetry.space_group_name_H-M   'P 1'
#
loop_
_entity.id
_entity.type
_entity.pdbx_description
1 polymer ?
#
loop_
_entity_poly.entity_id
_entity_poly.type
_entity_poly.pdbx_seq_one_letter_code
_entity_poly.pdbx_strand_id
1 'polypeptide(L)'
;DQVTGSMERAMAETNRRREKQMEWNAANGITPESVKSRISDILDSVYEKDHVRADISQFTDSAGAMMGNNLKAHLDAMDKQMRDAAANLDFEKAARIRDEIKRLR
;
A
#
# COMPACT_ATOMS: atom_id res chain seq x y z
N ASP A 1 -20.22 -25.00 -20.39
CA ASP A 1 -18.86 -24.82 -19.85
C ASP A 1 -18.19 -26.18 -19.75
N GLN A 2 -16.91 -26.32 -20.11
CA GLN A 2 -16.20 -27.60 -20.06
C GLN A 2 -14.86 -27.43 -19.39
N VAL A 3 -14.60 -28.29 -18.41
CA VAL A 3 -13.28 -28.37 -17.77
C VAL A 3 -12.28 -28.89 -18.80
N THR A 4 -11.29 -28.08 -19.11
CA THR A 4 -10.19 -28.50 -19.99
C THR A 4 -9.23 -29.42 -19.23
N GLY A 5 -8.49 -30.27 -19.94
CA GLY A 5 -7.53 -31.17 -19.28
C GLY A 5 -6.41 -30.46 -18.50
N SER A 6 -6.08 -29.21 -18.84
CA SER A 6 -5.14 -28.39 -18.03
C SER A 6 -5.76 -27.96 -16.71
N MET A 7 -7.04 -27.57 -16.70
CA MET A 7 -7.78 -27.27 -15.47
C MET A 7 -7.90 -28.50 -14.58
N GLU A 8 -8.21 -29.67 -15.16
CA GLU A 8 -8.30 -30.93 -14.42
C GLU A 8 -7.00 -31.26 -13.70
N ARG A 9 -5.85 -31.17 -14.40
CA ARG A 9 -4.53 -31.38 -13.78
C ARG A 9 -4.22 -30.36 -12.69
N ALA A 10 -4.56 -29.09 -12.90
CA ALA A 10 -4.32 -28.04 -11.90
C ALA A 10 -5.17 -28.27 -10.64
N MET A 11 -6.43 -28.65 -10.79
CA MET A 11 -7.32 -28.98 -9.67
C MET A 11 -6.85 -30.24 -8.93
N ALA A 12 -6.47 -31.29 -9.66
CA ALA A 12 -5.94 -32.52 -9.08
C ALA A 12 -4.68 -32.28 -8.23
N GLU A 13 -3.71 -31.51 -8.75
CA GLU A 13 -2.49 -31.20 -7.99
C GLU A 13 -2.77 -30.30 -6.78
N THR A 14 -3.72 -29.36 -6.91
CA THR A 14 -4.15 -28.51 -5.79
C THR A 14 -4.78 -29.35 -4.68
N ASN A 15 -5.65 -30.30 -5.02
CA ASN A 15 -6.29 -31.19 -4.05
C ASN A 15 -5.28 -32.12 -3.38
N ARG A 16 -4.39 -32.75 -4.17
CA ARG A 16 -3.31 -33.61 -3.65
C ARG A 16 -2.40 -32.89 -2.63
N ARG A 17 -2.07 -31.62 -2.87
CA ARG A 17 -1.27 -30.81 -1.93
C ARG A 17 -2.05 -30.46 -0.67
N ARG A 18 -3.32 -30.07 -0.82
CA ARG A 18 -4.17 -29.68 0.30
C ARG A 18 -4.42 -30.84 1.26
N GLU A 19 -4.68 -32.04 0.75
CA GLU A 19 -4.86 -33.24 1.58
C GLU A 19 -3.65 -33.49 2.49
N LYS A 20 -2.45 -33.50 1.90
CA LYS A 20 -1.20 -33.66 2.67
C LYS A 20 -0.98 -32.57 3.71
N GLN A 21 -1.31 -31.33 3.38
CA GLN A 21 -1.20 -30.20 4.31
C GLN A 21 -2.18 -30.35 5.47
N MET A 22 -3.42 -30.78 5.21
CA MET A 22 -4.42 -31.00 6.26
C MET A 22 -4.05 -32.16 7.17
N GLU A 23 -3.57 -33.28 6.62
CA GLU A 23 -3.07 -34.41 7.39
C GLU A 23 -1.89 -34.02 8.28
N TRP A 24 -0.92 -33.29 7.72
CA TRP A 24 0.22 -32.79 8.48
C TRP A 24 -0.22 -31.84 9.59
N ASN A 25 -1.12 -30.90 9.29
CA ASN A 25 -1.62 -29.94 10.26
C ASN A 25 -2.37 -30.64 11.40
N ALA A 26 -3.21 -31.62 11.09
CA ALA A 26 -3.93 -32.41 12.08
C ALA A 26 -2.97 -33.23 12.96
N ALA A 27 -1.97 -33.88 12.36
CA ALA A 27 -0.97 -34.67 13.08
C ALA A 27 -0.08 -33.82 14.01
N ASN A 28 0.13 -32.54 13.68
CA ASN A 28 1.01 -31.62 14.42
C ASN A 28 0.25 -30.57 15.24
N GLY A 29 -1.09 -30.61 15.28
CA GLY A 29 -1.90 -29.61 15.98
C GLY A 29 -1.76 -28.18 15.44
N ILE A 30 -1.42 -28.02 14.15
CA ILE A 30 -1.24 -26.71 13.51
C ILE A 30 -2.60 -26.18 13.06
N THR A 31 -2.98 -25.00 13.56
CA THR A 31 -4.13 -24.25 13.05
C THR A 31 -3.65 -23.32 11.93
N PRO A 32 -4.17 -23.43 10.69
CA PRO A 32 -3.77 -22.54 9.60
C PRO A 32 -4.18 -21.10 9.89
N GLU A 33 -3.23 -20.17 9.84
CA GLU A 33 -3.46 -18.74 10.00
C GLU A 33 -2.84 -17.96 8.83
N SER A 34 -3.45 -16.84 8.47
CA SER A 34 -2.90 -15.93 7.47
C SER A 34 -1.63 -15.26 8.00
N VAL A 35 -0.55 -15.32 7.23
CA VAL A 35 0.70 -14.64 7.56
C VAL A 35 0.46 -13.12 7.59
N LYS A 36 0.66 -12.51 8.75
CA LYS A 36 0.66 -11.05 8.92
C LYS A 36 2.06 -10.51 8.64
N SER A 37 2.38 -10.26 7.38
CA SER A 37 3.60 -9.53 7.03
C SER A 37 3.39 -8.05 7.34
N ARG A 38 4.20 -7.48 8.24
CA ARG A 38 4.29 -6.02 8.36
C ARG A 38 4.97 -5.54 7.08
N ILE A 39 4.31 -4.64 6.35
CA ILE A 39 4.99 -3.85 5.33
C ILE A 39 6.14 -3.18 6.08
N SER A 40 7.38 -3.55 5.76
CA SER A 40 8.55 -2.89 6.30
C SER A 40 8.43 -1.43 5.88
N ASP A 41 8.12 -0.57 6.84
CA ASP A 41 8.01 0.86 6.61
C ASP A 41 9.42 1.36 6.29
N ILE A 42 9.71 1.49 4.99
CA ILE A 42 11.02 1.95 4.50
C ILE A 42 11.35 3.34 5.08
N LEU A 43 10.33 4.07 5.53
CA LEU A 43 10.44 5.38 6.17
C LEU A 43 10.92 5.32 7.63
N ASP A 44 10.89 4.17 8.30
CA ASP A 44 11.40 4.03 9.67
C ASP A 44 12.92 3.75 9.71
N SER A 45 13.58 3.94 8.56
CA SER A 45 15.04 3.91 8.49
C SER A 45 15.62 5.03 9.36
N VAL A 46 16.69 4.70 10.08
CA VAL A 46 17.41 5.60 11.01
C VAL A 46 17.84 6.92 10.35
N TYR A 47 17.92 6.96 9.01
CA TYR A 47 18.29 8.13 8.22
C TYR A 47 17.27 9.28 8.25
N GLU A 48 15.98 9.01 8.50
CA GLU A 48 14.93 10.06 8.50
C GLU A 48 14.76 10.76 9.87
N LYS A 49 15.41 10.28 10.94
CA LYS A 49 15.27 10.87 12.29
C LYS A 49 15.98 12.21 12.48
N ASP A 50 16.86 12.60 11.55
CA ASP A 50 17.68 13.82 11.67
C ASP A 50 17.11 15.03 10.91
N HIS A 51 15.96 14.86 10.23
CA HIS A 51 15.34 15.96 9.49
C HIS A 51 14.35 16.74 10.38
N VAL A 52 14.61 18.03 10.54
CA VAL A 52 13.79 18.96 11.33
C VAL A 52 12.36 19.03 10.77
N ARG A 53 11.37 18.57 11.54
CA ARG A 53 9.96 18.82 11.25
C ARG A 53 9.65 20.30 11.52
N ALA A 54 9.37 21.07 10.48
CA ALA A 54 8.87 22.43 10.63
C ALA A 54 7.45 22.39 11.24
N ASP A 55 7.22 23.20 12.27
CA ASP A 55 5.91 23.38 12.92
C ASP A 55 5.00 24.23 12.02
N ILE A 56 3.82 23.70 11.65
CA ILE A 56 2.87 24.35 10.74
C ILE A 56 1.50 24.46 11.42
N SER A 57 1.45 25.14 12.57
CA SER A 57 0.17 25.40 13.27
C SER A 57 -0.59 26.63 12.76
N GLN A 58 -0.12 27.34 11.72
CA GLN A 58 -0.59 28.70 11.42
C GLN A 58 -1.49 28.89 10.19
N PHE A 59 -1.93 27.84 9.49
CA PHE A 59 -2.68 28.00 8.22
C PHE A 59 -4.03 27.27 8.16
N THR A 60 -4.69 27.08 9.30
CA THR A 60 -6.07 26.57 9.34
C THR A 60 -7.07 27.73 9.36
N ASP A 61 -7.37 28.32 8.20
CA ASP A 61 -8.68 28.92 7.95
C ASP A 61 -8.82 29.28 6.45
N SER A 62 -10.00 29.04 5.87
CA SER A 62 -10.46 29.52 4.55
C SER A 62 -10.20 28.68 3.27
N ALA A 63 -10.52 27.37 3.24
CA ALA A 63 -10.62 26.65 1.95
C ALA A 63 -11.77 25.63 1.84
N GLY A 64 -12.75 25.65 2.75
CA GLY A 64 -13.67 24.54 2.95
C GLY A 64 -14.89 24.38 2.01
N ALA A 65 -15.12 25.21 0.97
CA ALA A 65 -16.47 25.23 0.37
C ALA A 65 -16.63 25.40 -1.16
N MET A 66 -15.59 25.35 -2.00
CA MET A 66 -15.74 25.73 -3.44
C MET A 66 -15.05 24.85 -4.51
N MET A 67 -14.60 23.62 -4.23
CA MET A 67 -14.01 22.78 -5.30
C MET A 67 -14.27 21.27 -5.09
N GLY A 68 -15.37 20.74 -5.60
CA GLY A 68 -15.61 19.28 -5.60
C GLY A 68 -14.93 18.56 -6.78
N ASN A 69 -15.16 19.03 -8.00
CA ASN A 69 -14.68 18.36 -9.22
C ASN A 69 -13.26 18.76 -9.63
N ASN A 70 -12.86 20.01 -9.39
CA ASN A 70 -11.51 20.49 -9.72
C ASN A 70 -10.47 19.95 -8.72
N LEU A 71 -10.87 19.78 -7.45
CA LEU A 71 -9.98 19.28 -6.40
C LEU A 71 -9.53 17.84 -6.67
N LYS A 72 -10.45 16.95 -7.07
CA LYS A 72 -10.09 15.56 -7.37
C LYS A 72 -9.07 15.47 -8.51
N ALA A 73 -9.30 16.18 -9.61
CA ALA A 73 -8.36 16.21 -10.73
C ALA A 73 -7.00 16.82 -10.34
N HIS A 74 -7.01 17.83 -9.46
CA HIS A 74 -5.80 18.43 -8.92
C HIS A 74 -5.03 17.44 -8.02
N LEU A 75 -5.71 16.74 -7.13
CA LEU A 75 -5.12 15.69 -6.28
C LEU A 75 -4.53 14.56 -7.11
N ASP A 76 -5.22 14.07 -8.14
CA ASP A 76 -4.72 13.03 -9.04
C ASP A 76 -3.45 13.48 -9.78
N ALA A 77 -3.37 14.75 -10.18
CA ALA A 77 -2.19 15.34 -10.80
C ALA A 77 -1.01 15.44 -9.82
N MET A 78 -1.28 15.85 -8.58
CA MET A 78 -0.26 15.91 -7.52
C MET A 78 0.26 14.51 -7.15
N ASP A 79 -0.63 13.50 -7.08
CA ASP A 79 -0.25 12.11 -6.83
C ASP A 79 0.70 11.58 -7.91
N LYS A 80 0.43 11.93 -9.18
CA LYS A 80 1.32 11.61 -10.29
C LYS A 80 2.69 12.28 -10.13
N GLN A 81 2.73 13.57 -9.80
CA GLN A 81 3.98 14.30 -9.59
C GLN A 81 4.79 13.77 -8.41
N MET A 82 4.13 13.34 -7.33
CA MET A 82 4.77 12.69 -6.19
C MET A 82 5.46 11.37 -6.62
N ARG A 83 4.76 10.55 -7.40
CA ARG A 83 5.30 9.27 -7.91
C ARG A 83 6.47 9.50 -8.86
N ASP A 84 6.38 10.49 -9.74
CA ASP A 84 7.46 10.85 -10.66
C ASP A 84 8.69 11.37 -9.89
N ALA A 85 8.50 12.17 -8.83
CA ALA A 85 9.60 12.63 -7.97
C ALA A 85 10.27 11.44 -7.24
N ALA A 86 9.46 10.52 -6.68
CA ALA A 86 9.97 9.32 -6.03
C ALA A 86 10.74 8.39 -7.00
N ALA A 87 10.25 8.24 -8.25
CA ALA A 87 10.94 7.47 -9.28
C ALA A 87 12.29 8.08 -9.67
N ASN A 88 12.41 9.41 -9.60
CA ASN A 88 13.66 10.15 -9.84
C ASN A 88 14.55 10.27 -8.59
N LEU A 89 14.21 9.58 -7.48
CA LEU A 89 14.92 9.63 -6.19
C LEU A 89 14.91 11.01 -5.51
N ASP A 90 14.01 11.91 -5.92
CA ASP A 90 13.78 13.23 -5.28
C ASP A 90 12.75 13.09 -4.16
N PHE A 91 13.18 12.48 -3.06
CA PHE A 91 12.30 12.14 -1.94
C PHE A 91 11.84 13.36 -1.15
N GLU A 92 12.64 14.42 -1.07
CA GLU A 92 12.25 15.67 -0.41
C GLU A 92 11.07 16.35 -1.10
N LYS A 93 11.07 16.33 -2.44
CA LYS A 93 9.95 16.86 -3.21
C LYS A 93 8.73 15.95 -3.12
N ALA A 94 8.91 14.63 -3.18
CA ALA A 94 7.82 13.68 -3.02
C ALA A 94 7.15 13.83 -1.64
N ALA A 95 7.93 13.98 -0.57
CA ALA A 95 7.43 14.18 0.79
C ALA A 95 6.60 15.47 0.92
N ARG A 96 7.09 16.58 0.35
CA ARG A 96 6.34 17.85 0.32
C ARG A 96 4.99 17.72 -0.39
N ILE A 97 4.96 17.04 -1.53
CA ILE A 97 3.72 16.84 -2.30
C ILE A 97 2.75 15.93 -1.53
N ARG A 98 3.25 14.86 -0.89
CA ARG A 98 2.44 13.97 -0.03
C ARG A 98 1.73 14.74 1.08
N ASP A 99 2.46 15.60 1.78
CA ASP A 99 1.93 16.35 2.92
C ASP A 99 0.89 17.38 2.46
N GLU A 100 1.10 17.98 1.28
CA GLU A 100 0.13 18.87 0.64
C GLU A 100 -1.14 18.15 0.16
N ILE A 101 -1.02 16.95 -0.43
CA ILE A 101 -2.17 16.09 -0.77
C ILE A 101 -2.97 15.75 0.48
N LYS A 102 -2.29 15.43 1.60
CA LYS A 102 -2.93 15.14 2.89
C LYS A 102 -3.64 16.37 3.47
N ARG A 103 -3.13 17.58 3.23
CA ARG A 103 -3.77 18.84 3.65
C ARG A 103 -5.06 19.12 2.89
N LEU A 104 -5.10 18.77 1.62
CA LEU A 104 -6.21 19.06 0.71
C LEU A 104 -7.33 18.01 0.72
N ARG A 105 -7.10 16.87 1.38
CA ARG A 105 -8.01 15.73 1.46
C ARG A 105 -8.74 15.69 2.79
#